data_AF-A0A1Y4G3B9-F1
#
_entry.id   AF-A0A1Y4G3B9-F1
#
_cell.length_a   1.000
_cell.length_b   1.000
_cell.length_c   1.000
_cell.angle_alpha   90.00
_cell.angle_beta   90.00
_cell.angle_gamma   90.00
#
_symmetry.space_group_name_H-M   'P 1'
#
loop_
_entity.id
_entity.type
_entity.pdbx_description
1 polymer ?
#
loop_
_entity_poly.entity_id
_entity_poly.type
_entity_poly.pdbx_seq_one_letter_code
_entity_poly.pdbx_strand_id
1 'polypeptide(L)'
;MRAKEYFEGIRAEVVKTDRAREMLERMKAREGAKAQSYQAGGGSGDVSDPMDSISRRIDFEGRLKKRIADAEEAIDEACEVLYGADGRGGLAKLKGTRYADAICMGYLQAQPWSEIAEIMQGSVRWCHALCDVGFAYIDEVGWAHVKSA
;
A
#
# COMPACT_ATOMS: atom_id res chain seq x y z
N MET A 1 19.77 -5.02 -3.84
CA MET A 1 18.70 -4.00 -3.78
C MET A 1 18.93 -3.18 -2.53
N ARG A 2 18.90 -1.84 -2.63
CA ARG A 2 19.05 -0.93 -1.48
C ARG A 2 17.75 -0.86 -0.69
N ALA A 3 17.82 -0.68 0.63
CA ALA A 3 16.65 -0.57 1.50
C ALA A 3 15.73 0.57 1.07
N LYS A 4 16.28 1.75 0.80
CA LYS A 4 15.49 2.91 0.37
C LYS A 4 14.72 2.63 -0.93
N GLU A 5 15.37 2.04 -1.93
CA GLU A 5 14.74 1.69 -3.21
C GLU A 5 13.60 0.69 -3.03
N TYR A 6 13.79 -0.31 -2.17
CA TYR A 6 12.77 -1.30 -1.84
C TYR A 6 11.52 -0.65 -1.22
N PHE A 7 11.69 0.15 -0.16
CA PHE A 7 10.57 0.80 0.52
C PHE A 7 9.91 1.89 -0.35
N GLU A 8 10.67 2.60 -1.20
CA GLU A 8 10.10 3.52 -2.19
C GLU A 8 9.23 2.78 -3.23
N GLY A 9 9.64 1.58 -3.64
CA GLY A 9 8.85 0.71 -4.51
C GLY A 9 7.51 0.33 -3.87
N ILE A 10 7.55 -0.11 -2.60
CA ILE A 10 6.32 -0.42 -1.85
C ILE A 10 5.43 0.81 -1.74
N ARG A 11 5.98 1.95 -1.30
CA ARG A 11 5.23 3.21 -1.18
C ARG A 11 4.53 3.59 -2.48
N ALA A 12 5.21 3.44 -3.62
CA ALA A 12 4.63 3.72 -4.93
C ALA A 12 3.46 2.79 -5.25
N GLU A 13 3.55 1.50 -4.90
CA GLU A 13 2.44 0.56 -5.07
C GLU A 13 1.30 0.79 -4.07
N VAL A 14 1.58 1.16 -2.81
CA VAL A 14 0.53 1.52 -1.83
C VAL A 14 -0.28 2.72 -2.32
N VAL A 15 0.39 3.78 -2.76
CA VAL A 15 -0.30 4.96 -3.32
C VAL A 15 -1.13 4.60 -4.56
N LYS A 16 -0.68 3.67 -5.40
CA LYS A 16 -1.48 3.18 -6.55
C LYS A 16 -2.65 2.31 -6.08
N THR A 17 -2.46 1.52 -5.03
CA THR A 17 -3.42 0.58 -4.49
C THR A 17 -4.56 1.30 -3.75
N ASP A 18 -4.26 2.34 -2.99
CA ASP A 18 -5.29 3.17 -2.36
C ASP A 18 -6.18 3.85 -3.42
N ARG A 19 -5.56 4.39 -4.49
CA ARG A 19 -6.29 4.92 -5.64
C ARG A 19 -7.12 3.84 -6.35
N ALA A 20 -6.59 2.62 -6.46
CA ALA A 20 -7.30 1.48 -7.05
C ALA A 20 -8.51 1.05 -6.21
N ARG A 21 -8.36 0.99 -4.87
CA ARG A 21 -9.43 0.69 -3.91
C ARG A 21 -10.52 1.77 -3.98
N GLU A 22 -10.16 3.05 -3.93
CA GLU A 22 -11.12 4.15 -4.11
C GLU A 22 -11.87 4.05 -5.44
N MET A 23 -11.16 3.71 -6.52
CA MET A 23 -11.78 3.58 -7.85
C MET A 23 -12.76 2.40 -7.90
N LEU A 24 -12.41 1.25 -7.31
CA LEU A 24 -13.29 0.09 -7.18
C LEU A 24 -14.55 0.44 -6.38
N GLU A 25 -14.41 1.11 -5.24
CA GLU A 25 -15.57 1.52 -4.44
C GLU A 25 -16.47 2.51 -5.17
N ARG A 26 -15.90 3.48 -5.90
CA ARG A 26 -16.69 4.38 -6.78
C ARG A 26 -17.39 3.63 -7.91
N MET A 27 -16.76 2.62 -8.50
CA MET A 27 -17.35 1.79 -9.56
C MET A 27 -18.50 0.94 -9.02
N LYS A 28 -18.35 0.30 -7.86
CA LYS A 28 -19.42 -0.44 -7.16
C LYS A 28 -20.60 0.47 -6.79
N ALA A 29 -20.32 1.67 -6.27
CA ALA A 29 -21.36 2.64 -5.93
C ALA A 29 -22.15 3.11 -7.18
N ARG A 30 -21.48 3.31 -8.33
CA ARG A 30 -22.13 3.66 -9.60
C ARG A 30 -22.97 2.52 -10.17
N GLU A 31 -22.57 1.27 -9.99
CA GLU A 31 -23.38 0.12 -10.39
C GLU A 31 -24.62 -0.06 -9.52
N GLY A 32 -24.51 0.10 -8.21
CA GLY A 32 -25.67 0.11 -7.31
C GLY A 32 -26.70 1.17 -7.74
N ALA A 33 -26.22 2.36 -8.10
CA ALA A 33 -27.07 3.44 -8.61
C ALA A 33 -27.69 3.13 -9.98
N LYS A 34 -26.94 2.50 -10.91
CA LYS A 34 -27.48 2.11 -12.23
C LYS A 34 -28.46 0.94 -12.15
N ALA A 35 -28.20 -0.05 -11.31
CA ALA A 35 -29.12 -1.16 -11.04
C ALA A 35 -30.48 -0.66 -10.52
N GLN A 36 -30.49 0.40 -9.71
CA GLN A 36 -31.72 1.09 -9.30
C GLN A 36 -32.40 1.85 -10.44
N SER A 37 -31.65 2.44 -11.37
CA SER A 37 -32.23 3.16 -12.53
C SER A 37 -32.82 2.25 -13.61
N TYR A 38 -32.38 0.99 -13.72
CA TYR A 38 -32.90 0.04 -14.71
C TYR A 38 -34.35 -0.40 -14.44
N GLN A 39 -34.93 -0.05 -13.28
CA GLN A 39 -36.36 -0.25 -13.01
C GLN A 39 -37.26 0.82 -13.66
N ALA A 40 -36.73 1.79 -14.40
CA ALA A 40 -37.53 2.81 -15.07
C ALA A 40 -37.16 2.96 -16.57
N GLY A 41 -37.99 2.40 -17.45
CA GLY A 41 -38.19 2.88 -18.84
C GLY A 41 -37.32 2.25 -19.93
N GLY A 42 -37.97 1.57 -20.89
CA GLY A 42 -37.32 0.99 -22.07
C GLY A 42 -37.01 1.98 -23.20
N GLY A 43 -36.14 1.57 -24.13
CA GLY A 43 -36.01 2.18 -25.46
C GLY A 43 -34.59 2.24 -26.06
N SER A 44 -34.30 1.28 -26.95
CA SER A 44 -33.53 1.34 -28.21
C SER A 44 -32.18 2.08 -28.31
N GLY A 45 -31.14 1.34 -28.75
CA GLY A 45 -30.08 1.87 -29.62
C GLY A 45 -28.66 1.38 -29.31
N ASP A 46 -28.07 0.64 -30.26
CA ASP A 46 -26.66 0.22 -30.36
C ASP A 46 -26.16 -0.81 -29.32
N VAL A 47 -26.34 -2.09 -29.65
CA VAL A 47 -25.89 -3.22 -28.84
C VAL A 47 -24.39 -3.43 -29.09
N SER A 48 -23.57 -2.60 -28.44
CA SER A 48 -22.29 -3.10 -27.95
C SER A 48 -22.62 -4.23 -26.97
N ASP A 49 -22.22 -5.46 -27.32
CA ASP A 49 -22.68 -6.68 -26.67
C ASP A 49 -22.49 -6.57 -25.14
N PRO A 50 -23.57 -6.47 -24.34
CA PRO A 50 -23.50 -6.17 -22.92
C PRO A 50 -22.64 -7.20 -22.16
N MET A 51 -22.62 -8.44 -22.65
CA MET A 51 -21.80 -9.53 -22.13
C MET A 51 -20.29 -9.29 -22.30
N ASP A 52 -19.88 -8.63 -23.39
CA ASP A 52 -18.49 -8.31 -23.71
C ASP A 52 -17.98 -7.14 -22.86
N SER A 53 -18.85 -6.16 -22.61
CA SER A 53 -18.61 -5.06 -21.67
C SER A 53 -18.48 -5.55 -20.21
N ILE A 54 -19.34 -6.48 -19.80
CA ILE A 54 -19.29 -7.13 -18.48
C ILE A 54 -18.01 -7.98 -18.34
N SER A 55 -17.65 -8.78 -19.35
CA SER A 55 -16.47 -9.66 -19.29
C SER A 55 -15.16 -8.87 -19.18
N ARG A 56 -14.97 -7.84 -20.00
CA ARG A 56 -13.77 -6.96 -19.93
C ARG A 56 -13.65 -6.25 -18.58
N ARG A 57 -14.78 -5.99 -17.92
CA ARG A 57 -14.82 -5.41 -16.59
C ARG A 57 -14.44 -6.41 -15.50
N ILE A 58 -14.96 -7.63 -15.54
CA ILE A 58 -14.59 -8.71 -14.61
C ILE A 58 -13.07 -8.95 -14.67
N ASP A 59 -12.49 -8.97 -15.88
CA ASP A 59 -11.05 -9.10 -16.07
C ASP A 59 -10.27 -7.94 -15.44
N PHE A 60 -10.78 -6.72 -15.57
CA PHE A 60 -10.17 -5.53 -14.99
C PHE A 60 -10.23 -5.52 -13.46
N GLU A 61 -11.36 -5.90 -12.87
CA GLU A 61 -11.53 -6.06 -11.43
C GLU A 61 -10.63 -7.19 -10.88
N GLY A 62 -10.51 -8.30 -11.61
CA GLY A 62 -9.61 -9.40 -11.28
C GLY A 62 -8.14 -8.95 -11.25
N ARG A 63 -7.70 -8.19 -12.26
CA ARG A 63 -6.35 -7.60 -12.28
C ARG A 63 -6.12 -6.62 -11.13
N LEU A 64 -7.10 -5.80 -10.79
CA LEU A 64 -7.00 -4.87 -9.66
C LEU A 64 -6.91 -5.60 -8.32
N LYS A 65 -7.75 -6.63 -8.10
CA LYS A 65 -7.69 -7.47 -6.90
C LYS A 65 -6.35 -8.16 -6.74
N LYS A 66 -5.80 -8.71 -7.82
CA LYS A 66 -4.46 -9.31 -7.79
C LYS A 66 -3.39 -8.29 -7.40
N ARG A 67 -3.42 -7.07 -7.97
CA ARG A 67 -2.47 -6.01 -7.59
C ARG A 67 -2.58 -5.58 -6.13
N ILE A 68 -3.80 -5.57 -5.57
CA ILE A 68 -4.01 -5.30 -4.14
C ILE A 68 -3.35 -6.41 -3.31
N ALA A 69 -3.59 -7.68 -3.65
CA ALA A 69 -3.00 -8.82 -2.94
C ALA A 69 -1.46 -8.85 -3.01
N ASP A 70 -0.89 -8.63 -4.21
CA ASP A 70 0.56 -8.57 -4.40
C ASP A 70 1.19 -7.41 -3.57
N ALA A 71 0.48 -6.29 -3.43
CA ALA A 71 0.91 -5.16 -2.59
C ALA A 71 0.81 -5.49 -1.10
N GLU A 72 -0.24 -6.20 -0.66
CA GLU A 72 -0.40 -6.67 0.72
C GLU A 72 0.72 -7.63 1.13
N GLU A 73 1.09 -8.59 0.27
CA GLU A 73 2.21 -9.51 0.52
C GLU A 73 3.54 -8.75 0.68
N ALA A 74 3.79 -7.75 -0.16
CA ALA A 74 4.99 -6.92 -0.06
C ALA A 74 5.02 -6.07 1.23
N ILE A 75 3.86 -5.59 1.69
CA ILE A 75 3.74 -4.88 2.98
C ILE A 75 4.02 -5.85 4.12
N ASP A 76 3.45 -7.05 4.10
CA ASP A 76 3.66 -8.05 5.16
C ASP A 76 5.14 -8.43 5.29
N GLU A 77 5.82 -8.71 4.16
CA GLU A 77 7.25 -8.98 4.15
C GLU A 77 8.06 -7.80 4.72
N ALA A 78 7.68 -6.57 4.38
CA ALA A 78 8.34 -5.38 4.89
C ALA A 78 8.06 -5.15 6.39
N CYS A 79 6.87 -5.48 6.87
CA CYS A 79 6.53 -5.46 8.29
C CYS A 79 7.41 -6.45 9.09
N GLU A 80 7.67 -7.64 8.55
CA GLU A 80 8.61 -8.59 9.18
C GLU A 80 10.04 -8.02 9.26
N VAL A 81 10.49 -7.26 8.26
CA VAL A 81 11.79 -6.57 8.33
C VAL A 81 11.78 -5.52 9.44
N LEU A 82 10.69 -4.75 9.58
CA LEU A 82 10.63 -3.64 10.54
C LEU A 82 10.44 -4.13 11.99
N TYR A 83 9.66 -5.18 12.20
CA TYR A 83 9.19 -5.59 13.53
C TYR A 83 9.40 -7.08 13.85
N GLY A 84 9.90 -7.88 12.91
CA GLY A 84 9.96 -9.34 13.04
C GLY A 84 8.61 -10.01 12.81
N ALA A 85 8.61 -11.31 12.53
CA ALA A 85 7.39 -12.09 12.28
C ALA A 85 6.44 -12.16 13.51
N ASP A 86 6.98 -12.01 14.72
CA ASP A 86 6.22 -12.02 15.98
C ASP A 86 6.03 -10.61 16.58
N GLY A 87 6.46 -9.55 15.87
CA GLY A 87 6.41 -8.17 16.34
C GLY A 87 7.43 -7.81 17.43
N ARG A 88 8.40 -8.69 17.73
CA ARG A 88 9.42 -8.49 18.78
C ARG A 88 10.84 -8.42 18.24
N GLY A 89 11.00 -8.37 16.92
CA GLY A 89 12.25 -8.49 16.19
C GLY A 89 12.53 -7.32 15.25
N GLY A 90 13.29 -7.59 14.20
CA GLY A 90 13.49 -6.66 13.10
C GLY A 90 14.29 -5.40 13.44
N LEU A 91 14.13 -4.38 12.61
CA LEU A 91 14.78 -3.08 12.79
C LEU A 91 14.40 -2.44 14.14
N ALA A 92 13.15 -2.63 14.59
CA ALA A 92 12.67 -2.10 15.87
C ALA A 92 13.51 -2.60 17.05
N LYS A 93 13.84 -3.90 17.08
CA LYS A 93 14.71 -4.50 18.11
C LYS A 93 16.16 -4.08 17.97
N LEU A 94 16.69 -4.10 16.75
CA LEU A 94 18.12 -3.87 16.50
C LEU A 94 18.55 -2.41 16.63
N LYS A 95 17.70 -1.48 16.19
CA LYS A 95 18.02 -0.06 16.08
C LYS A 95 17.12 0.85 16.90
N GLY A 96 15.86 0.44 17.07
CA GLY A 96 14.87 1.13 17.88
C GLY A 96 13.57 1.37 17.13
N THR A 97 12.46 1.31 17.86
CA THR A 97 11.10 1.39 17.33
C THR A 97 10.82 2.66 16.54
N ARG A 98 11.41 3.81 16.92
CA ARG A 98 11.21 5.07 16.19
C ARG A 98 11.68 5.03 14.74
N TYR A 99 12.72 4.26 14.44
CA TYR A 99 13.20 4.08 13.06
C TYR A 99 12.23 3.22 12.26
N ALA A 100 11.76 2.12 12.86
CA ALA A 100 10.78 1.24 12.25
C ALA A 100 9.44 1.95 11.99
N ASP A 101 8.94 2.70 12.96
CA ASP A 101 7.65 3.41 12.88
C ASP A 101 7.66 4.51 11.81
N ALA A 102 8.74 5.29 11.72
CA ALA A 102 8.87 6.30 10.68
C ALA A 102 8.87 5.69 9.27
N ILE A 103 9.54 4.55 9.08
CA ILE A 103 9.55 3.83 7.80
C ILE A 103 8.17 3.22 7.52
N CYS A 104 7.54 2.58 8.50
CA CYS A 104 6.23 1.97 8.38
C CYS A 104 5.18 3.01 7.95
N MET A 105 5.04 4.11 8.68
CA MET A 105 4.06 5.15 8.35
C MET A 105 4.35 5.83 7.00
N GLY A 106 5.63 6.15 6.73
CA GLY A 106 6.01 6.88 5.52
C GLY A 106 5.94 6.06 4.23
N TYR A 107 6.24 4.76 4.32
CA TYR A 107 6.45 3.91 3.14
C TYR A 107 5.45 2.76 3.02
N LEU A 108 5.07 2.10 4.12
CA LEU A 108 4.08 1.01 4.06
C LEU A 108 2.64 1.53 4.13
N GLN A 109 2.41 2.64 4.83
CA GLN A 109 1.09 3.25 4.95
C GLN A 109 0.92 4.50 4.09
N ALA A 110 2.01 4.96 3.45
CA ALA A 110 2.07 6.14 2.60
C ALA A 110 1.45 7.41 3.23
N GLN A 111 1.52 7.54 4.57
CA GLN A 111 0.92 8.66 5.29
C GLN A 111 1.57 10.00 4.91
N PRO A 112 0.83 11.12 5.01
CA PRO A 112 1.40 12.45 4.86
C PRO A 112 2.47 12.71 5.92
N TRP A 113 3.63 13.22 5.50
CA TRP A 113 4.74 13.48 6.42
C TRP A 113 4.43 14.49 7.53
N SER A 114 3.48 15.40 7.32
CA SER A 114 2.99 16.30 8.35
C SER A 114 2.33 15.54 9.50
N GLU A 115 1.46 14.57 9.20
CA GLU A 115 0.77 13.74 10.19
C GLU A 115 1.77 12.83 10.91
N ILE A 116 2.73 12.26 10.19
CA ILE A 116 3.82 11.47 10.78
C ILE A 116 4.60 12.31 11.78
N ALA A 117 4.95 13.55 11.44
CA ALA A 117 5.68 14.44 12.33
C ALA A 117 4.89 14.76 13.61
N GLU A 118 3.57 14.91 13.51
CA GLU A 118 2.67 15.10 14.66
C GLU A 118 2.63 13.84 15.55
N ILE A 119 2.44 12.66 14.97
CA ILE A 119 2.43 11.36 15.68
C ILE A 119 3.76 11.13 16.39
N MET A 120 4.87 11.40 15.69
CA MET A 120 6.23 11.21 16.18
C MET A 120 6.70 12.33 17.12
N GLN A 121 5.87 13.36 17.34
CA GLN A 121 6.18 14.54 18.15
C GLN A 121 7.51 15.19 17.75
N GLY A 122 7.72 15.36 16.45
CA GLY A 122 8.96 15.84 15.87
C GLY A 122 8.74 16.75 14.68
N SER A 123 9.77 16.87 13.83
CA SER A 123 9.67 17.58 12.55
C SER A 123 9.70 16.61 11.39
N VAL A 124 9.14 17.02 10.25
CA VAL A 124 9.23 16.27 8.98
C VAL A 124 10.68 15.92 8.64
N ARG A 125 11.58 16.89 8.78
CA ARG A 125 13.02 16.69 8.53
C ARG A 125 13.62 15.61 9.42
N TRP A 126 13.23 15.59 10.70
CA TRP A 126 13.70 14.58 11.64
C TRP A 126 13.16 13.19 11.31
N CYS A 127 11.89 13.08 10.90
CA CYS A 127 11.30 11.82 10.46
C CYS A 127 12.01 11.25 9.22
N HIS A 128 12.35 12.10 8.25
CA HIS A 128 13.18 11.69 7.11
C HIS A 128 14.57 11.22 7.55
N ALA A 129 15.22 11.94 8.48
CA ALA A 129 16.52 11.54 9.00
C ALA A 129 16.47 10.17 9.71
N LEU A 130 15.40 9.86 10.44
CA LEU A 130 15.19 8.52 11.00
C LEU A 130 15.11 7.47 9.88
N CYS A 131 14.36 7.73 8.82
CA CYS A 131 14.25 6.79 7.70
C CYS A 131 15.61 6.55 7.03
N ASP A 132 16.35 7.62 6.70
CA ASP A 132 17.66 7.50 6.06
C ASP A 132 18.66 6.71 6.93
N VAL A 133 18.66 6.92 8.25
CA VAL A 133 19.49 6.14 9.18
C VAL A 133 19.02 4.68 9.26
N GLY A 134 17.72 4.43 9.27
CA GLY A 134 17.17 3.07 9.28
C GLY A 134 17.53 2.31 8.01
N PHE A 135 17.41 2.94 6.84
CA PHE A 135 17.80 2.34 5.56
C PHE A 135 19.29 2.05 5.48
N ALA A 136 20.13 3.00 5.91
CA ALA A 136 21.58 2.79 5.96
C ALA A 136 21.95 1.60 6.86
N TYR A 137 21.27 1.44 7.99
CA TYR A 137 21.48 0.31 8.88
C TYR A 137 21.07 -1.03 8.26
N ILE A 138 19.89 -1.11 7.61
CA ILE A 138 19.47 -2.32 6.89
C ILE A 138 20.48 -2.70 5.80
N ASP A 139 20.96 -1.71 5.03
CA ASP A 139 21.96 -1.92 4.00
C ASP A 139 23.31 -2.41 4.57
N GLU A 140 23.67 -1.96 5.77
CA GLU A 140 24.92 -2.30 6.44
C GLU A 140 24.90 -3.73 6.99
N VAL A 141 23.86 -4.11 7.73
CA VAL A 141 23.79 -5.42 8.40
C VAL A 141 23.17 -6.52 7.52
N GLY A 142 22.44 -6.12 6.49
CA GLY A 142 21.80 -7.01 5.53
C GLY A 142 20.43 -7.54 5.98
N TRP A 143 19.55 -7.77 5.01
CA TRP A 143 18.15 -8.18 5.19
C TRP A 143 17.97 -9.43 6.05
N ALA A 144 18.77 -10.47 5.81
CA ALA A 144 18.67 -11.73 6.53
C ALA A 144 18.95 -11.54 8.03
N HIS A 145 19.92 -10.70 8.37
CA HIS A 145 20.24 -10.39 9.77
C HIS A 145 19.08 -9.68 10.46
N VAL A 146 18.52 -8.66 9.80
CA VAL A 146 17.38 -7.90 10.33
C VAL A 146 16.18 -8.81 10.57
N LYS A 147 15.82 -9.66 9.61
CA LYS A 147 14.67 -10.59 9.74
C LYS A 147 14.88 -11.66 10.82
N SER A 148 16.12 -12.02 11.12
CA SER A 148 16.47 -13.06 12.10
C SER A 148 16.60 -12.57 13.55
N ALA A 149 16.48 -11.25 13.77
CA ALA A 149 16.68 -10.62 15.08
C ALA A 149 15.47 -10.79 15.99
#